data_AF-A1YR00-F1
#
_entry.id   AF-A1YR00-F1
#
_cell.length_a   1.000
_cell.length_b   1.000
_cell.length_c   1.000
_cell.angle_alpha   90.00
_cell.angle_beta   90.00
_cell.angle_gamma   90.00
#
_symmetry.space_group_name_H-M   'P 1'
#
loop_
_entity.id
_entity.type
_entity.pdbx_description
1 polymer ?
#
loop_
_entity_poly.entity_id
_entity_poly.type
_entity_poly.pdbx_seq_one_letter_code
_entity_poly.pdbx_strand_id
1 'polypeptide(L)'
;EWVGKAVCVHPEKGVGLSKKATITAFTPFFIDLTLPPSVQRGEVLPVLISVFNYLDESLPVKVILGASDEYDILEDPASGLTDGTRSSCIPSQDKVVHTVRVRPKVVGDMNLTVEAFVDEVYPEACGPEYVISKRDHLIKPIRVELEGFPQEKTWTKYICSEDTSNEPFAASWRLEAPSDIVPDSTRGFITAVGDLLGPTLDNLGSLVKMPYGCGEQNMINFAPNIFVLQYLEAAGETTSEIAEKAIKFMKSGYQRELRYRHKDGSFSAFGPSDESGSTWLT
;
A
#
# COMPACT_ATOMS: atom_id res chain seq x y z
N GLU A 1 12.68 -20.18 5.14
CA GLU A 1 13.26 -20.41 6.49
C GLU A 1 12.64 -19.45 7.48
N TRP A 2 12.34 -19.93 8.68
CA TRP A 2 11.88 -19.11 9.79
C TRP A 2 13.06 -18.79 10.70
N VAL A 3 13.29 -17.51 11.00
CA VAL A 3 14.40 -17.07 11.87
C VAL A 3 13.82 -16.43 13.12
N GLY A 4 14.01 -17.09 14.26
CA GLY A 4 13.51 -16.65 15.56
C GLY A 4 14.61 -16.18 16.51
N LYS A 5 14.27 -15.26 17.41
CA LYS A 5 15.06 -14.91 18.59
C LYS A 5 14.12 -14.71 19.79
N ALA A 6 14.61 -14.99 20.98
CA ALA A 6 13.88 -14.75 22.22
C ALA A 6 14.55 -13.63 23.02
N VAL A 7 13.71 -12.84 23.71
CA VAL A 7 14.12 -11.85 24.71
C VAL A 7 13.49 -12.28 26.02
N CYS A 8 14.28 -12.33 27.09
CA CYS A 8 13.82 -12.66 28.42
C CYS A 8 14.11 -11.49 29.36
N VAL A 9 13.20 -11.18 30.28
CA VAL A 9 13.39 -10.16 31.32
C VAL A 9 13.15 -10.81 32.67
N HIS A 10 14.10 -10.68 33.58
CA HIS A 10 14.02 -11.23 34.93
C HIS A 10 14.30 -10.13 35.97
N PRO A 11 13.48 -10.02 37.04
CA PRO A 11 13.63 -8.94 38.04
C PRO A 11 15.04 -8.82 38.64
N GLU A 12 15.71 -9.95 38.88
CA GLU A 12 17.05 -9.97 39.49
C GLU A 12 18.20 -10.15 38.48
N LYS A 13 17.92 -10.75 37.31
CA LYS A 13 18.95 -11.14 36.33
C LYS A 13 19.01 -10.20 35.12
N GLY A 14 18.15 -9.19 35.11
CA GLY A 14 18.08 -8.21 34.04
C GLY A 14 17.53 -8.80 32.73
N VAL A 15 18.04 -8.29 31.62
CA VAL A 15 17.58 -8.64 30.27
C VAL A 15 18.53 -9.64 29.63
N GLY A 16 17.98 -10.73 29.09
CA GLY A 16 18.70 -11.73 28.31
C GLY A 16 18.22 -11.75 26.86
N LEU A 17 19.15 -11.88 25.92
CA LEU A 17 18.89 -12.03 24.49
C LEU A 17 19.42 -13.36 23.99
N SER A 18 18.59 -14.16 23.31
CA SER A 18 19.04 -15.43 22.71
C SER A 18 19.81 -15.20 21.42
N LYS A 19 20.62 -16.19 21.03
CA LYS A 19 21.12 -16.28 19.64
C LYS A 19 19.94 -16.53 18.69
N LYS A 20 20.11 -16.15 17.42
CA LYS A 20 19.14 -16.45 16.36
C LYS A 20 19.09 -17.97 16.15
N ALA A 21 17.89 -18.52 16.08
CA ALA A 21 17.63 -19.91 15.71
C ALA A 21 16.86 -19.94 14.39
N THR A 22 17.17 -20.92 13.54
CA THR A 22 16.58 -21.08 12.21
C THR A 22 15.81 -22.39 12.12
N ILE A 23 14.60 -22.35 11.56
CA ILE A 23 13.76 -23.52 11.31
C ILE A 23 13.39 -23.54 9.82
N THR A 24 13.76 -24.60 9.12
CA THR A 24 13.42 -24.77 7.70
C THR A 24 12.08 -25.48 7.58
N ALA A 25 11.06 -24.77 7.11
CA ALA A 25 9.79 -25.35 6.69
C ALA A 25 9.86 -25.59 5.18
N PHE A 26 9.70 -26.85 4.76
CA PHE A 26 9.76 -27.25 3.36
C PHE A 26 8.77 -28.39 3.11
N THR A 27 7.99 -28.26 2.05
CA THR A 27 7.12 -29.29 1.52
C THR A 27 7.62 -29.64 0.11
N PRO A 28 7.77 -30.94 -0.23
CA PRO A 28 8.33 -31.33 -1.53
C PRO A 28 7.34 -31.15 -2.69
N PHE A 29 6.05 -31.02 -2.41
CA PHE A 29 5.01 -30.73 -3.38
C PHE A 29 4.15 -29.60 -2.82
N PHE A 30 4.02 -28.50 -3.55
CA PHE A 30 3.19 -27.36 -3.15
C PHE A 30 2.82 -26.48 -4.34
N ILE A 31 1.81 -25.65 -4.12
CA ILE A 31 1.38 -24.61 -5.06
C ILE A 31 1.71 -23.22 -4.54
N ASP A 32 1.96 -22.30 -5.46
CA ASP A 32 2.07 -20.87 -5.17
C ASP A 32 1.38 -20.04 -6.26
N LEU A 33 0.85 -18.88 -5.85
CA LEU A 33 0.17 -17.94 -6.73
C LEU A 33 1.00 -16.67 -6.85
N THR A 34 1.38 -16.31 -8.06
CA THR A 34 1.99 -14.99 -8.31
C THR A 34 0.87 -14.00 -8.63
N LEU A 35 0.64 -13.07 -7.69
CA LEU A 35 -0.42 -12.08 -7.75
C LEU A 35 0.18 -10.67 -7.59
N PRO A 36 -0.37 -9.63 -8.24
CA PRO A 36 -0.05 -8.26 -7.92
C PRO A 36 -0.56 -7.89 -6.51
N PRO A 37 -0.08 -6.77 -5.92
CA PRO A 37 -0.54 -6.33 -4.60
C PRO A 37 -2.03 -5.95 -4.58
N SER A 38 -2.54 -5.38 -5.67
CA SER A 38 -3.96 -5.07 -5.84
C SER A 38 -4.39 -5.12 -7.33
N VAL A 39 -5.70 -5.15 -7.55
CA VAL A 39 -6.36 -5.17 -8.87
C VAL A 39 -7.63 -4.32 -8.83
N GLN A 40 -8.04 -3.69 -9.94
CA GLN A 40 -9.32 -2.97 -9.98
C GLN A 40 -10.49 -3.91 -10.29
N ARG A 41 -11.66 -3.61 -9.71
CA ARG A 41 -12.91 -4.35 -10.02
C ARG A 41 -13.21 -4.28 -11.52
N GLY A 42 -13.58 -5.41 -12.11
CA GLY A 42 -13.90 -5.53 -13.54
C GLY A 42 -12.71 -5.69 -14.49
N GLU A 43 -11.48 -5.44 -14.04
CA GLU A 43 -10.27 -5.71 -14.84
C GLU A 43 -9.99 -7.22 -14.95
N VAL A 44 -9.24 -7.60 -15.99
CA VAL A 44 -8.86 -9.00 -16.22
C VAL A 44 -7.46 -9.24 -15.66
N LEU A 45 -7.40 -10.03 -14.59
CA LEU A 45 -6.17 -10.41 -13.91
C LEU A 45 -5.66 -11.76 -14.41
N PRO A 46 -4.43 -11.85 -14.94
CA PRO A 46 -3.76 -13.14 -15.15
C PRO A 46 -3.23 -13.69 -13.82
N VAL A 47 -3.86 -14.72 -13.29
CA VAL A 47 -3.40 -15.48 -12.11
C VAL A 47 -2.43 -16.55 -12.58
N LEU A 48 -1.18 -16.47 -12.12
CA LEU A 48 -0.14 -17.46 -12.41
C LEU A 48 -0.05 -18.47 -11.26
N ILE A 49 -0.48 -19.69 -11.53
CA ILE A 49 -0.45 -20.82 -10.61
C ILE A 49 0.80 -21.65 -10.89
N SER A 50 1.77 -21.61 -9.98
CA SER A 50 2.97 -22.44 -10.06
C SER A 50 2.80 -23.68 -9.21
N VAL A 51 2.96 -24.86 -9.80
CA VAL A 51 2.97 -26.12 -9.07
C VAL A 51 4.39 -26.66 -9.05
N PHE A 52 4.93 -26.86 -7.86
CA PHE A 52 6.31 -27.30 -7.65
C PHE A 52 6.35 -28.79 -7.29
N ASN A 53 7.29 -29.51 -7.89
CA ASN A 53 7.57 -30.91 -7.58
C ASN A 53 9.07 -31.12 -7.33
N TYR A 54 9.44 -31.18 -6.06
CA TYR A 54 10.79 -31.51 -5.59
C TYR A 54 10.96 -33.00 -5.24
N LEU A 55 10.06 -33.86 -5.71
CA LEU A 55 10.25 -35.31 -5.66
C LEU A 55 11.14 -35.76 -6.83
N ASP A 56 11.72 -36.94 -6.71
CA ASP A 56 12.58 -37.53 -7.76
C ASP A 56 11.79 -38.08 -8.95
N GLU A 57 10.47 -38.15 -8.79
CA GLU A 57 9.53 -38.71 -9.74
C GLU A 57 8.64 -37.61 -10.34
N SER A 58 8.34 -37.71 -11.64
CA SER A 58 7.34 -36.84 -12.28
C SER A 58 5.94 -37.17 -11.75
N LEU A 59 5.06 -36.18 -11.65
CA LEU A 59 3.70 -36.37 -11.16
C LEU A 59 2.65 -35.85 -12.15
N PRO A 60 1.62 -36.65 -12.49
CA PRO A 60 0.47 -36.14 -13.22
C PRO A 60 -0.40 -35.37 -12.24
N VAL A 61 -0.59 -34.07 -12.43
CA VAL A 61 -1.29 -33.22 -11.47
C VAL A 61 -2.44 -32.48 -12.13
N LYS A 62 -3.60 -32.56 -11.49
CA LYS A 62 -4.79 -31.76 -11.78
C LYS A 62 -4.83 -30.56 -10.85
N VAL A 63 -4.94 -29.38 -11.44
CA VAL A 63 -5.05 -28.09 -10.77
C VAL A 63 -6.44 -27.53 -11.01
N ILE A 64 -7.09 -27.06 -9.95
CA ILE A 64 -8.43 -26.49 -9.97
C ILE A 64 -8.38 -25.13 -9.28
N LEU A 65 -8.74 -24.07 -10.00
CA LEU A 65 -9.13 -22.81 -9.40
C LEU A 65 -10.61 -22.93 -9.04
N GLY A 66 -10.94 -22.92 -7.74
CA GLY A 66 -12.32 -23.04 -7.29
C GLY A 66 -13.19 -21.93 -7.87
N ALA A 67 -14.44 -22.24 -8.23
CA ALA A 67 -15.42 -21.23 -8.59
C ALA A 67 -15.89 -20.47 -7.34
N SER A 68 -16.15 -19.17 -7.47
CA SER A 68 -16.68 -18.30 -6.42
C SER A 68 -17.61 -17.25 -7.02
N ASP A 69 -18.59 -16.77 -6.26
CA ASP A 69 -19.46 -15.66 -6.67
C ASP A 69 -18.70 -14.31 -6.70
N GLU A 70 -17.51 -14.25 -6.09
CA GLU A 70 -16.68 -13.05 -6.00
C GLU A 70 -15.92 -12.71 -7.29
N TYR A 71 -15.78 -13.66 -8.23
CA TYR A 71 -15.07 -13.47 -9.49
C TYR A 71 -15.57 -14.36 -10.63
N ASP A 72 -15.32 -13.94 -11.88
CA ASP A 72 -15.50 -14.79 -13.05
C ASP A 72 -14.16 -15.40 -13.48
N ILE A 73 -14.18 -16.70 -13.78
CA ILE A 73 -13.08 -17.37 -14.49
C ILE A 73 -13.33 -17.19 -15.99
N LEU A 74 -12.40 -16.54 -16.69
CA LEU A 74 -12.47 -16.33 -18.13
C LEU A 74 -11.74 -17.49 -18.83
N GLU A 75 -12.50 -18.30 -19.55
CA GLU A 75 -11.93 -19.38 -20.35
C GLU A 75 -11.10 -18.81 -21.51
N ASP A 76 -9.85 -19.25 -21.62
CA ASP A 76 -9.02 -18.96 -22.79
C ASP A 76 -8.93 -20.23 -23.66
N PRO A 77 -9.51 -20.23 -24.89
CA PRO A 77 -9.48 -21.40 -25.76
C PRO A 77 -8.07 -21.85 -26.14
N ALA A 78 -7.05 -20.97 -26.04
CA ALA A 78 -5.65 -21.34 -26.28
C ALA A 78 -4.97 -22.00 -25.06
N SER A 79 -5.57 -21.90 -23.88
CA SER A 79 -4.95 -22.36 -22.62
C SER A 79 -5.28 -23.82 -22.26
N GLY A 80 -6.25 -24.43 -22.93
CA GLY A 80 -6.73 -25.79 -22.64
C GLY A 80 -7.37 -25.94 -21.26
N LEU A 81 -7.74 -24.83 -20.60
CA LEU A 81 -8.52 -24.83 -19.38
C LEU A 81 -10.00 -25.03 -19.69
N THR A 82 -10.62 -26.01 -19.03
CA THR A 82 -12.06 -26.21 -19.01
C THR A 82 -12.55 -25.97 -17.59
N ASP A 83 -13.45 -25.01 -17.37
CA ASP A 83 -14.05 -24.76 -16.05
C ASP A 83 -13.01 -24.57 -14.90
N GLY A 84 -11.99 -23.76 -15.14
CA GLY A 84 -10.93 -23.48 -14.15
C GLY A 84 -10.01 -24.67 -13.82
N THR A 85 -10.17 -25.80 -14.52
CA THR A 85 -9.43 -27.03 -14.29
C THR A 85 -8.39 -27.30 -15.39
N ARG A 86 -7.20 -27.76 -14.99
CA ARG A 86 -6.14 -28.17 -15.91
C ARG A 86 -5.32 -29.32 -15.34
N SER A 87 -5.07 -30.34 -16.16
CA SER A 87 -4.13 -31.42 -15.84
C SER A 87 -2.82 -31.24 -16.61
N SER A 88 -1.68 -31.51 -15.97
CA SER A 88 -0.37 -31.55 -16.62
C SER A 88 0.60 -32.47 -15.90
N CYS A 89 1.57 -33.00 -16.66
CA CYS A 89 2.70 -33.72 -16.08
C CYS A 89 3.74 -32.74 -15.56
N ILE A 90 4.03 -32.81 -14.25
CA ILE A 90 5.05 -31.98 -13.61
C ILE A 90 6.33 -32.81 -13.50
N PRO A 91 7.44 -32.40 -14.14
CA PRO A 91 8.70 -33.12 -14.06
C PRO A 91 9.25 -33.20 -12.63
N SER A 92 10.15 -34.15 -12.38
CA SER A 92 10.90 -34.21 -11.13
C SER A 92 11.85 -33.02 -10.98
N GLN A 93 12.00 -32.52 -9.76
CA GLN A 93 12.83 -31.36 -9.42
C GLN A 93 12.53 -30.09 -10.25
N ASP A 94 11.30 -29.93 -10.72
CA ASP A 94 10.87 -28.81 -11.58
C ASP A 94 9.49 -28.26 -11.19
N LYS A 95 9.01 -27.27 -11.92
CA LYS A 95 7.70 -26.66 -11.77
C LYS A 95 7.01 -26.42 -13.10
N VAL A 96 5.69 -26.43 -13.07
CA VAL A 96 4.84 -26.02 -14.20
C VAL A 96 3.98 -24.83 -13.79
N VAL A 97 3.81 -23.87 -14.71
CA VAL A 97 3.00 -22.66 -14.47
C VAL A 97 1.75 -22.68 -15.34
N HIS A 98 0.59 -22.58 -14.70
CA HIS A 98 -0.69 -22.41 -15.37
C HIS A 98 -1.15 -20.96 -15.24
N THR A 99 -1.61 -20.38 -16.34
CA THR A 99 -2.18 -19.02 -16.34
C THR A 99 -3.69 -19.12 -16.47
N VAL A 100 -4.41 -18.48 -15.54
CA VAL A 100 -5.87 -18.39 -15.54
C VAL A 100 -6.27 -16.93 -15.49
N ARG A 101 -7.19 -16.51 -16.36
CA ARG A 101 -7.69 -15.13 -16.35
C ARG A 101 -8.91 -15.05 -15.44
N VAL A 102 -8.87 -14.13 -14.49
CA VAL A 102 -9.93 -13.91 -13.51
C VAL A 102 -10.41 -12.47 -13.59
N ARG A 103 -11.73 -12.24 -13.49
CA ARG A 103 -12.33 -10.91 -13.38
C ARG A 103 -12.98 -10.74 -12.00
N PRO A 104 -12.43 -9.90 -11.11
CA PRO A 104 -13.01 -9.62 -9.81
C PRO A 104 -14.35 -8.87 -9.90
N LYS A 105 -15.32 -9.24 -9.06
CA LYS A 105 -16.64 -8.58 -8.94
C LYS A 105 -16.81 -7.82 -7.63
N VAL A 106 -16.21 -8.29 -6.55
CA VAL A 106 -16.39 -7.73 -5.21
C VAL A 106 -15.18 -6.87 -4.83
N VAL A 107 -15.43 -5.73 -4.20
CA VAL A 107 -14.39 -4.81 -3.69
C VAL A 107 -13.95 -5.26 -2.30
N GLY A 108 -12.66 -5.15 -2.00
CA GLY A 108 -12.10 -5.59 -0.72
C GLY A 108 -11.15 -6.77 -0.88
N ASP A 109 -11.00 -7.59 0.15
CA ASP A 109 -10.09 -8.74 0.12
C ASP A 109 -10.83 -9.95 -0.47
N MET A 110 -10.47 -10.33 -1.70
CA MET A 110 -11.05 -11.46 -2.43
C MET A 110 -10.15 -12.68 -2.31
N ASN A 111 -10.70 -13.83 -1.95
CA ASN A 111 -9.91 -15.04 -1.76
C ASN A 111 -9.84 -15.88 -3.04
N LEU A 112 -8.62 -16.15 -3.52
CA LEU A 112 -8.38 -17.11 -4.59
C LEU A 112 -8.02 -18.47 -3.98
N THR A 113 -8.85 -19.45 -4.28
CA THR A 113 -8.77 -20.82 -3.76
C THR A 113 -8.29 -21.74 -4.87
N VAL A 114 -7.07 -22.27 -4.74
CA VAL A 114 -6.49 -23.20 -5.71
C VAL A 114 -6.16 -24.51 -5.04
N GLU A 115 -6.54 -25.60 -5.68
CA GLU A 115 -6.25 -26.95 -5.25
C GLU A 115 -5.45 -27.68 -6.35
N ALA A 116 -4.42 -28.41 -5.95
CA ALA A 116 -3.66 -29.26 -6.85
C ALA A 116 -3.49 -30.65 -6.23
N PHE A 117 -3.77 -31.70 -7.01
CA PHE A 117 -3.62 -33.08 -6.57
C PHE A 117 -3.25 -34.01 -7.72
N VAL A 118 -2.70 -35.17 -7.38
CA VAL A 118 -2.29 -36.16 -8.38
C VAL A 118 -3.51 -36.72 -9.13
N ASP A 119 -3.46 -36.67 -10.47
CA ASP A 119 -4.52 -37.10 -11.37
C ASP A 119 -4.36 -38.56 -11.77
N GLU A 120 -5.20 -39.43 -11.21
CA GLU A 120 -5.17 -40.88 -11.47
C GLU A 120 -5.60 -41.25 -12.90
N VAL A 121 -6.28 -40.35 -13.62
CA VAL A 121 -6.86 -40.60 -14.96
C VAL A 121 -6.06 -39.86 -16.05
N TYR A 122 -4.80 -39.53 -15.79
CA TYR A 122 -3.98 -38.80 -16.75
C TYR A 122 -3.68 -39.68 -17.98
N PRO A 123 -3.95 -39.19 -19.21
CA PRO A 123 -3.93 -40.04 -20.42
C PRO A 123 -2.51 -40.42 -20.89
N GLU A 124 -1.50 -39.68 -20.48
CA GLU A 124 -0.10 -39.88 -20.88
C GLU A 124 0.72 -40.55 -19.78
N ALA A 125 1.79 -41.25 -20.15
CA ALA A 125 2.72 -41.81 -19.17
C ALA A 125 3.47 -40.68 -18.44
N CYS A 126 3.09 -40.44 -17.20
CA CYS A 126 3.70 -39.44 -16.34
C CYS A 126 3.89 -40.00 -14.93
N GLY A 127 5.15 -40.13 -14.53
CA GLY A 127 5.50 -40.65 -13.21
C GLY A 127 5.67 -42.18 -13.14
N PRO A 128 5.86 -42.70 -11.93
CA PRO A 128 6.19 -44.10 -11.71
C PRO A 128 4.94 -44.99 -11.74
N GLU A 129 5.14 -46.30 -11.88
CA GLU A 129 4.03 -47.28 -11.91
C GLU A 129 3.27 -47.40 -10.58
N TYR A 130 3.83 -46.88 -9.48
CA TYR A 130 3.16 -46.86 -8.18
C TYR A 130 2.49 -45.51 -7.91
N VAL A 131 1.35 -45.54 -7.22
CA VAL A 131 0.56 -44.35 -6.92
C VAL A 131 1.22 -43.52 -5.83
N ILE A 132 1.70 -42.32 -6.20
CA ILE A 132 2.12 -41.29 -5.25
C ILE A 132 0.94 -40.35 -5.03
N SER A 133 0.32 -40.37 -3.85
CA SER A 133 -0.74 -39.41 -3.53
C SER A 133 -0.16 -38.14 -2.91
N LYS A 134 -0.33 -37.01 -3.61
CA LYS A 134 -0.03 -35.66 -3.11
C LYS A 134 -1.21 -34.74 -3.41
N ARG A 135 -1.46 -33.83 -2.48
CA ARG A 135 -2.48 -32.79 -2.56
C ARG A 135 -1.98 -31.56 -1.82
N ASP A 136 -2.22 -30.40 -2.40
CA ASP A 136 -2.02 -29.12 -1.75
C ASP A 136 -3.18 -28.18 -2.07
N HIS A 137 -3.52 -27.32 -1.12
CA HIS A 137 -4.61 -26.35 -1.23
C HIS A 137 -4.13 -25.02 -0.65
N LEU A 138 -4.14 -23.99 -1.50
CA LEU A 138 -3.73 -22.65 -1.18
C LEU A 138 -4.92 -21.68 -1.32
N ILE A 139 -5.15 -20.92 -0.26
CA ILE A 139 -6.07 -19.78 -0.26
C ILE A 139 -5.23 -18.54 -0.11
N LYS A 140 -5.26 -17.65 -1.12
CA LYS A 140 -4.50 -16.40 -1.11
C LYS A 140 -5.43 -15.21 -1.36
N PRO A 141 -5.52 -14.25 -0.43
CA PRO A 141 -6.30 -13.04 -0.64
C PRO A 141 -5.60 -12.10 -1.63
N ILE A 142 -6.38 -11.40 -2.45
CA ILE A 142 -5.95 -10.27 -3.27
C ILE A 142 -6.84 -9.06 -2.99
N ARG A 143 -6.22 -7.88 -2.89
CA ARG A 143 -6.94 -6.63 -2.67
C ARG A 143 -7.58 -6.15 -3.97
N VAL A 144 -8.89 -6.08 -4.00
CA VAL A 144 -9.67 -5.51 -5.09
C VAL A 144 -10.03 -4.06 -4.75
N GLU A 145 -9.57 -3.15 -5.59
CA GLU A 145 -9.83 -1.71 -5.52
C GLU A 145 -11.01 -1.33 -6.41
N LEU A 146 -11.61 -0.19 -6.09
CA LEU A 146 -12.67 0.41 -6.91
C LEU A 146 -12.10 0.88 -8.25
N GLU A 147 -12.91 0.78 -9.30
CA GLU A 147 -12.64 1.36 -10.60
C GLU A 147 -12.75 2.90 -10.57
N GLY A 148 -12.09 3.56 -11.53
CA GLY A 148 -12.18 5.01 -11.72
C GLY A 148 -11.20 5.83 -10.87
N PHE A 149 -11.49 7.14 -10.74
CA PHE A 149 -10.62 8.09 -10.03
C PHE A 149 -11.30 8.59 -8.74
N PRO A 150 -10.64 8.52 -7.58
CA PRO A 150 -11.22 9.00 -6.34
C PRO A 150 -11.35 10.52 -6.36
N GLN A 151 -12.55 11.02 -6.06
CA GLN A 151 -12.81 12.44 -5.82
C GLN A 151 -13.23 12.64 -4.37
N GLU A 152 -12.51 13.50 -3.67
CA GLU A 152 -12.82 13.86 -2.29
C GLU A 152 -13.28 15.32 -2.22
N LYS A 153 -14.39 15.54 -1.51
CA LYS A 153 -14.90 16.88 -1.19
C LYS A 153 -14.94 17.01 0.32
N THR A 154 -14.33 18.07 0.83
CA THR A 154 -14.27 18.36 2.26
C THR A 154 -15.16 19.55 2.57
N TRP A 155 -16.01 19.41 3.58
CA TRP A 155 -16.77 20.51 4.16
C TRP A 155 -16.24 20.76 5.57
N THR A 156 -15.89 22.01 5.85
CA THR A 156 -15.35 22.41 7.15
C THR A 156 -16.22 23.50 7.74
N LYS A 157 -16.54 23.39 9.04
CA LYS A 157 -17.17 24.47 9.81
C LYS A 157 -16.43 24.61 11.12
N TYR A 158 -16.00 25.83 11.40
CA TYR A 158 -15.43 26.21 12.67
C TYR A 158 -16.55 26.62 13.63
N ILE A 159 -16.48 26.15 14.87
CA ILE A 159 -17.47 26.42 15.92
C ILE A 159 -16.72 26.91 17.15
N CYS A 160 -16.93 28.17 17.52
CA CYS A 160 -16.44 28.75 18.76
C CYS A 160 -17.56 28.73 19.81
N SER A 161 -17.27 28.25 21.02
CA SER A 161 -18.24 28.23 22.12
C SER A 161 -18.65 29.64 22.59
N GLU A 162 -17.81 30.66 22.34
CA GLU A 162 -18.11 32.06 22.67
C GLU A 162 -19.16 32.66 21.73
N ASP A 163 -19.25 32.16 20.49
CA ASP A 163 -20.17 32.65 19.46
C ASP A 163 -21.56 31.99 19.56
N THR A 164 -21.68 30.93 20.36
CA THR A 164 -22.96 30.24 20.59
C THR A 164 -23.70 30.88 21.77
N SER A 165 -24.54 31.86 21.47
CA SER A 165 -25.39 32.58 22.44
C SER A 165 -26.52 31.71 23.01
N ASN A 166 -26.19 30.69 23.81
CA ASN A 166 -27.10 29.75 24.50
C ASN A 166 -28.12 28.98 23.63
N GLU A 167 -28.14 29.17 22.31
CA GLU A 167 -28.92 28.38 21.36
C GLU A 167 -28.09 27.21 20.83
N PRO A 168 -28.68 26.01 20.65
CA PRO A 168 -27.98 24.86 20.11
C PRO A 168 -27.55 25.15 18.66
N PHE A 169 -26.24 25.22 18.43
CA PHE A 169 -25.69 25.41 17.10
C PHE A 169 -25.81 24.13 16.28
N ALA A 170 -26.51 24.21 15.14
CA ALA A 170 -26.63 23.13 14.18
C ALA A 170 -26.09 23.55 12.81
N ALA A 171 -25.05 22.88 12.34
CA ALA A 171 -24.60 22.95 10.95
C ALA A 171 -25.17 21.76 10.18
N SER A 172 -25.70 22.01 8.99
CA SER A 172 -26.15 20.96 8.08
C SER A 172 -25.43 21.10 6.74
N TRP A 173 -25.00 19.96 6.20
CA TRP A 173 -24.42 19.87 4.87
C TRP A 173 -25.25 18.90 4.04
N ARG A 174 -25.49 19.25 2.78
CA ARG A 174 -26.10 18.35 1.81
C ARG A 174 -24.98 17.72 1.00
N LEU A 175 -24.85 16.40 1.13
CA LEU A 175 -23.88 15.61 0.39
C LEU A 175 -24.55 15.14 -0.91
N GLU A 176 -24.07 15.64 -2.04
CA GLU A 176 -24.54 15.22 -3.37
C GLU A 176 -23.47 14.37 -4.05
N ALA A 177 -23.84 13.15 -4.41
CA ALA A 177 -23.00 12.27 -5.20
C ALA A 177 -22.91 12.78 -6.65
N PRO A 178 -21.73 12.76 -7.29
CA PRO A 178 -21.60 12.99 -8.73
C PRO A 178 -22.48 12.02 -9.54
N SER A 179 -22.86 12.41 -10.77
CA SER A 179 -23.67 11.56 -11.66
C SER A 179 -23.00 10.23 -12.01
N ASP A 180 -21.67 10.23 -12.11
CA ASP A 180 -20.87 9.10 -12.59
C ASP A 180 -20.23 8.33 -11.43
N ILE A 181 -20.96 8.21 -10.30
CA ILE A 181 -20.44 7.55 -9.12
C ILE A 181 -20.35 6.03 -9.29
N VAL A 182 -19.20 5.49 -8.91
CA VAL A 182 -18.97 4.04 -8.89
C VAL A 182 -19.74 3.41 -7.73
N PRO A 183 -20.49 2.31 -7.93
CA PRO A 183 -21.21 1.64 -6.85
C PRO A 183 -20.28 1.23 -5.71
N ASP A 184 -20.73 1.39 -4.47
CA ASP A 184 -19.99 1.10 -3.22
C ASP A 184 -18.73 1.95 -2.99
N SER A 185 -18.50 2.99 -3.81
CA SER A 185 -17.38 3.92 -3.61
C SER A 185 -17.64 5.02 -2.57
N THR A 186 -18.91 5.24 -2.21
CA THR A 186 -19.29 6.31 -1.28
C THR A 186 -18.75 6.03 0.10
N ARG A 187 -17.85 6.90 0.57
CA ARG A 187 -17.36 6.91 1.94
C ARG A 187 -17.36 8.34 2.46
N GLY A 188 -17.74 8.49 3.72
CA GLY A 188 -17.73 9.77 4.42
C GLY A 188 -17.13 9.57 5.80
N PHE A 189 -16.24 10.48 6.19
CA PHE A 189 -15.64 10.51 7.50
C PHE A 189 -15.92 11.87 8.12
N ILE A 190 -16.30 11.88 9.39
CA ILE A 190 -16.46 13.10 10.16
C ILE A 190 -15.31 13.15 11.15
N THR A 191 -14.52 14.21 11.07
CA THR A 191 -13.42 14.46 12.01
C THR A 191 -13.75 15.75 12.76
N ALA A 192 -13.77 15.67 14.09
CA ALA A 192 -13.93 16.82 14.95
C ALA A 192 -12.61 17.06 15.67
N VAL A 193 -12.04 18.26 15.50
CA VAL A 193 -10.76 18.63 16.10
C VAL A 193 -10.94 19.97 16.82
N GLY A 194 -10.47 20.03 18.07
CA GLY A 194 -10.55 21.23 18.92
C GLY A 194 -9.52 22.30 18.60
N ASP A 195 -8.66 22.02 17.61
CA ASP A 195 -7.62 22.91 17.14
C ASP A 195 -7.68 23.01 15.61
N LEU A 196 -7.63 24.24 15.10
CA LEU A 196 -7.65 24.54 13.67
C LEU A 196 -6.48 23.87 12.94
N LEU A 197 -5.31 23.76 13.59
CA LEU A 197 -4.18 23.05 13.02
C LEU A 197 -4.15 21.58 13.38
N GLY A 198 -4.95 21.08 14.31
CA GLY A 198 -4.86 19.71 14.80
C GLY A 198 -4.75 18.60 13.73
N PRO A 199 -5.53 18.60 12.62
CA PRO A 199 -5.35 17.64 11.51
C PRO A 199 -4.00 17.76 10.78
N THR A 200 -3.46 18.98 10.74
CA THR A 200 -2.13 19.32 10.21
C THR A 200 -1.05 18.93 11.24
N LEU A 201 -1.38 18.96 12.54
CA LEU A 201 -0.49 18.62 13.64
C LEU A 201 -0.23 17.13 13.83
N ASP A 202 -1.25 16.30 13.66
CA ASP A 202 -1.11 14.83 13.68
C ASP A 202 -0.08 14.33 12.65
N ASN A 203 0.19 15.13 11.62
CA ASN A 203 1.19 14.90 10.58
C ASN A 203 2.29 15.97 10.53
N LEU A 204 2.53 16.75 11.59
CA LEU A 204 3.57 17.80 11.65
C LEU A 204 4.94 17.33 11.17
N GLY A 205 5.32 16.11 11.53
CA GLY A 205 6.60 15.52 11.12
C GLY A 205 6.76 15.40 9.60
N SER A 206 5.63 15.32 8.86
CA SER A 206 5.57 15.28 7.40
C SER A 206 5.51 16.66 6.75
N LEU A 207 5.03 17.70 7.47
CA LEU A 207 5.02 19.09 7.01
C LEU A 207 6.36 19.79 7.27
N VAL A 208 7.04 19.42 8.36
CA VAL A 208 8.42 19.83 8.64
C VAL A 208 9.36 19.05 7.73
N LYS A 209 9.53 19.56 6.51
CA LYS A 209 10.40 19.01 5.48
C LYS A 209 11.69 19.80 5.38
N MET A 210 12.78 19.08 5.10
CA MET A 210 14.04 19.72 4.75
C MET A 210 13.88 20.43 3.41
N PRO A 211 14.17 21.73 3.29
CA PRO A 211 14.06 22.44 2.02
C PRO A 211 15.04 21.90 0.99
N TYR A 212 14.60 21.69 -0.26
CA TYR A 212 15.41 21.20 -1.38
C TYR A 212 14.92 21.76 -2.71
N GLY A 213 15.73 21.59 -3.76
CA GLY A 213 15.40 22.01 -5.12
C GLY A 213 15.79 23.45 -5.43
N CYS A 214 15.21 23.97 -6.52
CA CYS A 214 15.38 25.33 -7.04
C CYS A 214 14.71 26.36 -6.11
N GLY A 215 14.93 27.66 -6.28
CA GLY A 215 14.45 28.70 -5.35
C GLY A 215 12.97 28.58 -4.97
N GLU A 216 12.09 28.41 -5.95
CA GLU A 216 10.65 28.21 -5.71
C GLU A 216 10.34 26.95 -4.90
N GLN A 217 11.00 25.83 -5.22
CA GLN A 217 10.81 24.55 -4.53
C GLN A 217 11.40 24.57 -3.11
N ASN A 218 12.49 25.31 -2.92
CA ASN A 218 13.09 25.53 -1.61
C ASN A 218 12.12 26.33 -0.73
N MET A 219 11.48 27.39 -1.27
CA MET A 219 10.46 28.17 -0.57
C MET A 219 9.20 27.38 -0.21
N ILE A 220 8.71 26.49 -1.09
CA ILE A 220 7.58 25.59 -0.81
C ILE A 220 7.82 24.75 0.45
N ASN A 221 9.07 24.34 0.70
CA ASN A 221 9.43 23.54 1.87
C ASN A 221 9.94 24.39 3.04
N PHE A 222 10.41 25.62 2.80
CA PHE A 222 10.94 26.50 3.82
C PHE A 222 9.85 27.25 4.59
N ALA A 223 8.88 27.86 3.88
CA ALA A 223 7.83 28.67 4.51
C ALA A 223 6.96 27.89 5.52
N PRO A 224 6.55 26.62 5.25
CA PRO A 224 5.78 25.85 6.23
C PRO A 224 6.50 25.64 7.57
N ASN A 225 7.84 25.51 7.57
CA ASN A 225 8.61 25.36 8.80
C ASN A 225 8.49 26.60 9.73
N ILE A 226 8.35 27.80 9.16
CA ILE A 226 8.18 29.05 9.91
C ILE A 226 6.79 29.11 10.55
N PHE A 227 5.74 28.85 9.76
CA PHE A 227 4.37 28.90 10.26
C PHE A 227 4.09 27.84 11.32
N VAL A 228 4.69 26.65 11.17
CA VAL A 228 4.66 25.61 12.20
C VAL A 228 5.29 26.11 13.50
N LEU A 229 6.45 26.75 13.46
CA LEU A 229 7.09 27.26 14.67
C LEU A 229 6.28 28.38 15.31
N GLN A 230 5.76 29.34 14.53
CA GLN A 230 4.90 30.41 15.03
C GLN A 230 3.65 29.88 15.72
N TYR A 231 3.06 28.82 15.16
CA TYR A 231 1.92 28.15 15.78
C TYR A 231 2.32 27.49 17.10
N LEU A 232 3.41 26.71 17.15
CA LEU A 232 3.87 26.06 18.38
C LEU A 232 4.21 27.08 19.48
N GLU A 233 4.76 28.23 19.12
CA GLU A 233 5.00 29.34 20.04
C GLU A 233 3.67 29.93 20.56
N ALA A 234 2.69 30.18 19.68
CA ALA A 234 1.39 30.71 20.05
C ALA A 234 0.55 29.73 20.89
N ALA A 235 0.67 28.43 20.62
CA ALA A 235 0.01 27.35 21.37
C ALA A 235 0.68 27.07 22.73
N GLY A 236 1.88 27.63 22.98
CA GLY A 236 2.65 27.36 24.19
C GLY A 236 3.34 26.00 24.21
N GLU A 237 3.43 25.30 23.07
CA GLU A 237 4.03 23.97 22.91
C GLU A 237 5.46 24.03 22.33
N THR A 238 6.33 24.82 22.96
CA THR A 238 7.66 25.16 22.41
C THR A 238 8.73 24.08 22.64
N THR A 239 8.45 23.05 23.46
CA THR A 239 9.42 21.99 23.84
C THR A 239 9.35 20.72 23.01
N SER A 240 8.64 20.75 21.88
CA SER A 240 8.55 19.56 21.01
C SER A 240 9.85 19.34 20.22
N GLU A 241 10.23 18.07 20.03
CA GLU A 241 11.30 17.64 19.11
C GLU A 241 11.11 18.23 17.68
N ILE A 242 9.87 18.53 17.35
CA ILE A 242 9.42 19.15 16.10
C ILE A 242 9.93 20.59 15.98
N ALA A 243 9.92 21.38 17.06
CA ALA A 243 10.42 22.75 17.07
C ALA A 243 11.93 22.80 16.78
N GLU A 244 12.73 21.94 17.43
CA GLU A 244 14.17 21.85 17.19
C GLU A 244 14.48 21.46 15.73
N LYS A 245 13.73 20.48 15.20
CA LYS A 245 13.84 20.03 13.81
C LYS A 245 13.48 21.15 12.84
N ALA A 246 12.39 21.88 13.09
CA ALA A 246 11.96 23.02 12.29
C ALA A 246 13.04 24.11 12.27
N ILE A 247 13.61 24.49 13.43
CA ILE A 247 14.70 25.48 13.52
C ILE A 247 15.93 25.05 12.71
N LYS A 248 16.32 23.77 12.79
CA LYS A 248 17.43 23.24 12.00
C LYS A 248 17.16 23.33 10.50
N PHE A 249 15.95 22.96 10.06
CA PHE A 249 15.55 23.02 8.65
C PHE A 249 15.43 24.46 8.15
N MET A 250 14.94 25.38 8.98
CA MET A 250 14.91 26.80 8.65
C MET A 250 16.32 27.36 8.43
N LYS A 251 17.27 27.09 9.35
CA LYS A 251 18.67 27.56 9.17
C LYS A 251 19.27 27.06 7.85
N SER A 252 19.06 25.79 7.53
CA SER A 252 19.53 25.19 6.28
C SER A 252 18.81 25.76 5.05
N GLY A 253 17.49 25.96 5.14
CA GLY A 253 16.65 26.49 4.05
C GLY A 253 17.00 27.93 3.71
N TYR A 254 17.20 28.77 4.73
CA TYR A 254 17.67 30.15 4.59
C TYR A 254 19.03 30.21 3.89
N GLN A 255 20.00 29.40 4.34
CA GLN A 255 21.32 29.36 3.71
C GLN A 255 21.27 28.86 2.25
N ARG A 256 20.34 27.96 1.93
CA ARG A 256 20.09 27.52 0.55
C ARG A 256 19.44 28.61 -0.30
N GLU A 257 18.42 29.29 0.22
CA GLU A 257 17.70 30.35 -0.51
C GLU A 257 18.63 31.49 -0.91
N LEU A 258 19.59 31.83 -0.04
CA LEU A 258 20.61 32.84 -0.34
C LEU A 258 21.46 32.54 -1.59
N ARG A 259 21.51 31.29 -2.07
CA ARG A 259 22.18 30.95 -3.33
C ARG A 259 21.43 31.45 -4.57
N TYR A 260 20.13 31.67 -4.42
CA TYR A 260 19.25 32.14 -5.48
C TYR A 260 19.09 33.67 -5.51
N ARG A 261 19.85 34.36 -4.65
CA ARG A 261 19.89 35.82 -4.57
C ARG A 261 20.81 36.43 -5.63
N HIS A 262 20.30 37.42 -6.34
CA HIS A 262 20.99 38.26 -7.30
C HIS A 262 21.77 39.40 -6.63
N LYS A 263 22.67 40.05 -7.39
CA LYS A 263 23.48 41.19 -6.90
C LYS A 263 22.64 42.41 -6.55
N ASP A 264 21.51 42.60 -7.23
CA ASP A 264 20.54 43.66 -6.96
C ASP A 264 19.67 43.38 -5.73
N GLY A 265 19.74 42.16 -5.17
CA GLY A 265 18.97 41.71 -4.03
C GLY A 265 17.73 40.89 -4.37
N SER A 266 17.39 40.73 -5.65
CA SER A 266 16.24 39.93 -6.10
C SER A 266 16.48 38.42 -6.00
N PHE A 267 15.41 37.62 -6.02
CA PHE A 267 15.48 36.15 -6.01
C PHE A 267 14.86 35.57 -7.29
N SER A 268 15.35 34.43 -7.75
CA SER A 268 14.81 33.71 -8.94
C SER A 268 14.93 32.20 -8.76
N ALA A 269 14.24 31.41 -9.60
CA ALA A 269 14.25 29.96 -9.44
C ALA A 269 15.66 29.35 -9.56
N PHE A 270 16.52 29.89 -10.43
CA PHE A 270 17.89 29.40 -10.64
C PHE A 270 18.99 30.41 -10.25
N GLY A 271 18.61 31.49 -9.57
CA GLY A 271 19.55 32.47 -9.04
C GLY A 271 20.29 33.24 -10.13
N PRO A 272 21.60 33.54 -9.96
CA PRO A 272 22.40 34.26 -10.95
C PRO A 272 22.51 33.61 -12.34
N SER A 273 21.96 32.40 -12.51
CA SER A 273 21.85 31.73 -13.80
C SER A 273 20.69 32.29 -14.65
N ASP A 274 19.68 32.87 -14.01
CA ASP A 274 18.58 33.59 -14.67
C ASP A 274 19.00 35.03 -14.95
N GLU A 275 18.53 35.63 -16.05
CA GLU A 275 18.90 37.00 -16.43
C GLU A 275 18.32 38.07 -15.48
N SER A 276 17.22 37.76 -14.82
CA SER A 276 16.50 38.70 -13.94
C SER A 276 15.82 37.98 -12.76
N GLY A 277 15.62 38.71 -11.66
CA GLY A 277 14.82 38.25 -10.53
C GLY A 277 13.33 38.03 -10.88
N SER A 278 12.69 37.13 -10.13
CA SER A 278 11.24 36.92 -10.14
C SER A 278 10.56 37.91 -9.21
N THR A 279 9.53 38.60 -9.70
CA THR A 279 8.72 39.53 -8.91
C THR A 279 7.90 38.85 -7.82
N TRP A 280 7.64 37.55 -7.94
CA TRP A 280 6.83 36.79 -6.99
C TRP A 280 7.68 36.12 -5.90
N LEU A 281 8.92 35.76 -6.21
CA LEU A 281 9.84 35.09 -5.28
C LEU A 281 10.61 36.08 -4.38
N THR A 282 10.74 37.33 -4.83
CA THR A 282 11.46 38.41 -4.13
C THR A 282 10.56 39.14 -3.16
#